data_AF-A0A4Q3AMK0-F1
#
_entry.id   AF-A0A4Q3AMK0-F1
#
_cell.length_a   1.000
_cell.length_b   1.000
_cell.length_c   1.000
_cell.angle_alpha   90.00
_cell.angle_beta   90.00
_cell.angle_gamma   90.00
#
_symmetry.space_group_name_H-M   'P 1'
#
loop_
_entity.id
_entity.type
_entity.pdbx_description
1 polymer ?
#
loop_
_entity_poly.entity_id
_entity_poly.type
_entity_poly.pdbx_seq_one_letter_code
_entity_poly.pdbx_strand_id
1 'polypeptide(L)'
;AKVALAILSILSPAEVQTAIARADAAMVARANGVGPKLAQRIVNELKDKAGGIAIGAGGAGAAIPVGSAANDAVSALLNLGFKPAEASNAVNAASDELGAGATLDALVRLALRKAAK
;
A
#
# COMPACT_ATOMS: atom_id res chain seq x y z
N ALA A 1 4.32 -19.03 2.27
CA ALA A 1 5.33 -18.68 1.25
C ALA A 1 5.06 -19.33 -0.12
N LYS A 2 4.93 -20.67 -0.24
CA LYS A 2 4.83 -21.39 -1.54
C LYS A 2 3.72 -20.90 -2.48
N VAL A 3 2.53 -20.60 -1.95
CA VAL A 3 1.40 -20.07 -2.74
C VAL A 3 1.68 -18.69 -3.33
N ALA A 4 2.27 -17.78 -2.55
CA ALA A 4 2.61 -16.43 -3.02
C ALA A 4 3.65 -16.47 -4.15
N LEU A 5 4.66 -17.35 -4.01
CA LEU A 5 5.63 -17.59 -5.08
C LEU A 5 4.95 -18.17 -6.32
N ALA A 6 4.07 -19.16 -6.16
CA ALA A 6 3.35 -19.76 -7.30
C ALA A 6 2.49 -18.72 -8.05
N ILE A 7 1.88 -17.77 -7.35
CA ILE A 7 1.14 -16.65 -7.98
C ILE A 7 2.09 -15.74 -8.74
N LEU A 8 3.20 -15.30 -8.12
CA LEU A 8 4.17 -14.39 -8.74
C LEU A 8 5.04 -15.04 -9.82
N SER A 9 5.04 -16.37 -9.91
CA SER A 9 5.66 -17.11 -11.02
C SER A 9 4.84 -17.08 -12.30
N ILE A 10 3.57 -16.66 -12.25
CA ILE A 10 2.64 -16.68 -13.39
C ILE A 10 2.05 -15.29 -13.66
N LEU A 11 1.88 -14.48 -12.61
CA LEU A 11 1.38 -13.12 -12.68
C LEU A 11 2.48 -12.14 -12.25
N SER A 12 2.68 -11.08 -13.02
CA SER A 12 3.48 -9.93 -12.57
C SER A 12 2.80 -9.21 -11.40
N PRO A 13 3.54 -8.41 -10.60
CA PRO A 13 2.95 -7.62 -9.52
C PRO A 13 1.81 -6.71 -9.98
N ALA A 14 1.93 -6.08 -11.16
CA ALA A 14 0.89 -5.23 -11.74
C ALA A 14 -0.36 -6.02 -12.14
N GLU A 15 -0.18 -7.24 -12.64
CA GLU A 15 -1.28 -8.15 -12.95
C GLU A 15 -1.99 -8.63 -11.68
N VAL A 16 -1.24 -8.94 -10.63
CA VAL A 16 -1.81 -9.28 -9.31
C VAL A 16 -2.63 -8.11 -8.76
N GLN A 17 -2.10 -6.88 -8.84
CA GLN A 17 -2.83 -5.68 -8.41
C GLN A 17 -4.12 -5.49 -9.21
N THR A 18 -4.06 -5.65 -10.53
CA THR A 18 -5.23 -5.55 -11.41
C THR A 18 -6.27 -6.62 -11.07
N ALA A 19 -5.84 -7.86 -10.85
CA ALA A 19 -6.73 -8.95 -10.46
C ALA A 19 -7.44 -8.66 -9.12
N ILE A 20 -6.70 -8.17 -8.12
CA ILE A 20 -7.27 -7.78 -6.83
C ILE A 20 -8.27 -6.63 -6.98
N ALA A 21 -7.90 -5.56 -7.70
CA ALA A 21 -8.75 -4.39 -7.89
C ALA A 21 -10.07 -4.73 -8.60
N ARG A 22 -10.03 -5.63 -9.58
CA ARG A 22 -11.19 -6.08 -10.36
C ARG A 22 -11.97 -7.24 -9.73
N ALA A 23 -11.55 -7.71 -8.56
CA ALA A 23 -12.07 -8.90 -7.93
C ALA A 23 -11.97 -10.20 -8.80
N ASP A 24 -10.95 -10.30 -9.67
CA ASP A 24 -10.75 -11.42 -10.59
C ASP A 24 -10.06 -12.62 -9.91
N ALA A 25 -10.86 -13.40 -9.19
CA ALA A 25 -10.38 -14.63 -8.53
C ALA A 25 -9.94 -15.71 -9.55
N ALA A 26 -10.49 -15.71 -10.77
CA ALA A 26 -10.13 -16.71 -11.77
C ALA A 26 -8.69 -16.53 -12.24
N MET A 27 -8.23 -15.28 -12.38
CA MET A 27 -6.85 -14.96 -12.73
C MET A 27 -5.87 -15.45 -11.66
N VAL A 28 -6.19 -15.28 -10.37
CA VAL A 28 -5.36 -15.74 -9.24
C VAL A 28 -5.39 -17.28 -9.10
N ALA A 29 -6.51 -17.92 -9.41
CA ALA A 29 -6.67 -19.38 -9.36
C ALA A 29 -5.85 -20.15 -10.43
N ARG A 30 -5.24 -19.46 -11.39
CA ARG A 30 -4.30 -20.08 -12.35
C ARG A 30 -3.02 -20.57 -11.67
N ALA A 31 -2.72 -20.07 -10.47
CA ALA A 31 -1.55 -20.47 -9.72
C ALA A 31 -1.66 -21.88 -9.16
N ASN A 32 -0.58 -22.65 -9.29
CA ASN A 32 -0.54 -24.01 -8.77
C ASN A 32 -0.74 -24.01 -7.24
N GLY A 33 -1.71 -24.81 -6.77
CA GLY A 33 -2.10 -24.87 -5.37
C GLY A 33 -3.08 -23.79 -4.92
N VAL A 34 -3.61 -22.96 -5.85
CA VAL A 34 -4.64 -21.96 -5.56
C VAL A 34 -5.99 -22.41 -6.10
N GLY A 35 -6.81 -23.00 -5.24
CA GLY A 35 -8.20 -23.34 -5.55
C GLY A 35 -9.14 -22.12 -5.54
N PRO A 36 -10.36 -22.25 -6.08
CA PRO A 36 -11.32 -21.14 -6.23
C PRO A 36 -11.68 -20.46 -4.91
N LYS A 37 -11.84 -21.23 -3.82
CA LYS A 37 -12.10 -20.66 -2.47
C LYS A 37 -10.94 -19.81 -1.97
N LEU A 38 -9.71 -20.29 -2.17
CA LEU A 38 -8.52 -19.57 -1.74
C LEU A 38 -8.32 -18.31 -2.59
N ALA A 39 -8.50 -18.40 -3.91
CA ALA A 39 -8.43 -17.25 -4.80
C ALA A 39 -9.44 -16.16 -4.41
N GLN A 40 -10.69 -16.54 -4.15
CA GLN A 40 -11.73 -15.59 -3.74
C GLN A 40 -11.37 -14.90 -2.41
N ARG A 41 -10.87 -15.67 -1.44
CA ARG A 41 -10.41 -15.14 -0.16
C ARG A 41 -9.25 -14.14 -0.34
N ILE A 42 -8.23 -14.52 -1.12
CA ILE A 42 -7.07 -13.67 -1.40
C ILE A 42 -7.52 -12.34 -1.99
N VAL A 43 -8.35 -12.39 -3.04
CA VAL A 43 -8.80 -11.20 -3.75
C VAL A 43 -9.63 -10.29 -2.84
N ASN A 44 -10.56 -10.83 -2.06
CA ASN A 44 -11.38 -10.03 -1.16
C ASN A 44 -10.57 -9.39 -0.03
N GLU A 45 -9.76 -10.18 0.68
CA GLU A 45 -8.96 -9.67 1.80
C GLU A 45 -7.91 -8.64 1.37
N LEU A 46 -7.37 -8.79 0.15
CA LEU A 46 -6.40 -7.83 -0.37
C LEU A 46 -7.07 -6.61 -0.98
N LYS A 47 -8.29 -6.71 -1.52
CA LYS A 47 -9.03 -5.54 -2.02
C LYS A 47 -9.27 -4.52 -0.90
N ASP A 48 -9.60 -5.01 0.29
CA ASP A 48 -9.79 -4.15 1.48
C ASP A 48 -8.48 -3.50 1.97
N LYS A 49 -7.33 -4.11 1.65
CA LYS A 49 -5.99 -3.63 2.05
C LYS A 49 -5.27 -2.81 0.97
N ALA A 50 -5.63 -3.00 -0.30
CA ALA A 50 -4.95 -2.42 -1.46
C ALA A 50 -5.04 -0.88 -1.49
N GLY A 51 -6.01 -0.27 -0.79
CA GLY A 51 -6.10 1.18 -0.63
C GLY A 51 -4.87 1.82 0.06
N GLY A 52 -4.03 1.03 0.73
CA GLY A 52 -2.77 1.49 1.33
C GLY A 52 -1.50 1.07 0.59
N ILE A 53 -1.60 0.31 -0.51
CA ILE A 53 -0.43 -0.25 -1.19
C ILE A 53 -0.22 0.43 -2.54
N ALA A 54 0.53 1.52 -2.55
CA ALA A 54 1.09 2.09 -3.78
C ALA A 54 2.26 1.20 -4.27
N ILE A 55 1.97 0.00 -4.77
CA ILE A 55 2.98 -0.74 -5.55
C ILE A 55 3.03 -0.08 -6.91
N GLY A 56 3.99 0.84 -7.07
CA GLY A 56 4.27 1.46 -8.36
C GLY A 56 4.49 0.39 -9.43
N ALA A 57 3.96 0.64 -10.62
CA ALA A 57 4.23 -0.17 -11.80
C ALA A 57 5.74 -0.25 -12.01
N GLY A 58 6.34 -1.38 -11.61
CA GLY A 58 7.77 -1.63 -11.74
C GLY A 58 8.12 -1.91 -13.20
N GLY A 59 8.40 -0.86 -13.97
CA GLY A 59 9.31 -0.94 -15.09
C GLY A 59 10.74 -1.10 -14.56
N ALA A 60 11.50 -2.01 -15.17
CA ALA A 60 12.87 -2.33 -14.79
C ALA A 60 13.77 -1.08 -14.67
N GLY A 61 14.55 -1.01 -13.59
CA GLY A 61 15.69 -0.08 -13.49
C GLY A 61 15.36 1.34 -13.03
N ALA A 62 14.81 1.49 -11.83
CA ALA A 62 15.01 2.70 -11.03
C ALA A 62 15.08 2.25 -9.56
N ALA A 63 16.02 2.82 -8.80
CA ALA A 63 16.12 2.60 -7.36
C ALA A 63 14.72 2.67 -6.73
N ILE A 64 14.41 1.74 -5.82
CA ILE A 64 13.19 1.81 -5.02
C ILE A 64 13.09 3.26 -4.53
N PRO A 65 12.08 4.05 -4.95
CA PRO A 65 11.85 5.28 -4.25
C PRO A 65 11.45 4.80 -2.86
N VAL A 66 12.35 4.97 -1.90
CA VAL A 66 11.99 5.06 -0.49
C VAL A 66 10.71 5.88 -0.49
N GLY A 67 9.63 5.37 0.12
CA GLY A 67 8.36 6.09 0.15
C GLY A 67 8.65 7.56 0.45
N SER A 68 7.93 8.50 -0.19
CA SER A 68 8.13 9.91 0.15
C SER A 68 8.04 10.05 1.68
N ALA A 69 8.78 10.99 2.28
CA ALA A 69 8.71 11.18 3.72
C ALA A 69 7.25 11.35 4.22
N ALA A 70 6.35 11.81 3.34
CA ALA A 70 4.91 11.80 3.56
C ALA A 70 4.29 10.39 3.63
N ASN A 71 4.56 9.49 2.68
CA ASN A 71 4.05 8.10 2.71
C ASN A 71 4.52 7.34 3.96
N ASP A 72 5.79 7.54 4.34
CA ASP A 72 6.36 6.95 5.55
C ASP A 72 5.70 7.54 6.81
N ALA A 73 5.43 8.85 6.84
CA ALA A 73 4.71 9.49 7.92
C ALA A 73 3.26 8.99 8.04
N VAL A 74 2.54 8.82 6.93
CA VAL A 74 1.17 8.27 6.93
C VAL A 74 1.18 6.85 7.49
N SER A 75 2.15 6.03 7.06
CA SER A 75 2.33 4.66 7.57
C SER A 75 2.61 4.64 9.08
N ALA A 76 3.43 5.57 9.58
CA ALA A 76 3.70 5.72 11.00
C ALA A 76 2.44 6.08 11.80
N LEU A 77 1.63 7.02 11.31
CA LEU A 77 0.37 7.40 11.96
C LEU A 77 -0.65 6.25 11.96
N LEU A 78 -0.78 5.51 10.86
CA LEU A 78 -1.62 4.31 10.81
C LEU A 78 -1.22 3.27 11.86
N ASN A 79 0.09 3.03 12.03
CA ASN A 79 0.61 2.10 13.03
C ASN A 79 0.38 2.58 14.49
N LEU A 80 0.24 3.90 14.69
CA LEU A 80 -0.15 4.50 15.97
C LEU A 80 -1.67 4.43 16.23
N GLY A 81 -2.46 3.94 15.28
CA GLY A 81 -3.90 3.72 15.42
C GLY A 81 -4.78 4.83 14.83
N PHE A 82 -4.20 5.80 14.13
CA PHE A 82 -4.98 6.84 13.46
C PHE A 82 -5.74 6.26 12.25
N LYS A 83 -6.92 6.82 11.96
CA LYS A 83 -7.71 6.37 10.80
C LYS A 83 -7.03 6.80 9.49
N PRO A 84 -7.20 6.06 8.37
CA PRO A 84 -6.51 6.38 7.11
C PRO A 84 -6.75 7.80 6.59
N ALA A 85 -7.99 8.29 6.65
CA ALA A 85 -8.32 9.65 6.22
C ALA A 85 -7.67 10.71 7.13
N GLU A 86 -7.66 10.46 8.43
CA GLU A 86 -7.07 11.36 9.43
C GLU A 86 -5.54 11.44 9.29
N ALA A 87 -4.88 10.27 9.17
CA ALA A 87 -3.44 10.18 8.95
C ALA A 87 -3.02 10.90 7.66
N SER A 88 -3.74 10.67 6.56
CA SER A 88 -3.44 11.29 5.27
C SER A 88 -3.63 12.81 5.31
N ASN A 89 -4.75 13.29 5.90
CA ASN A 89 -5.03 14.72 6.01
C ASN A 89 -4.01 15.44 6.90
N ALA A 90 -3.64 14.84 8.03
CA ALA A 90 -2.67 15.41 8.96
C ALA A 90 -1.28 15.54 8.32
N VAL A 91 -0.85 14.51 7.57
CA VAL A 91 0.45 14.53 6.87
C VAL A 91 0.44 15.49 5.68
N ASN A 92 -0.65 15.61 4.92
CA ASN A 92 -0.76 16.59 3.85
C ASN A 92 -0.67 18.02 4.41
N ALA A 93 -1.42 18.32 5.47
CA ALA A 93 -1.36 19.62 6.12
C ALA A 93 0.00 19.92 6.77
N ALA A 94 0.74 18.90 7.19
CA ALA A 94 2.12 19.05 7.65
C ALA A 94 3.11 19.28 6.49
N SER A 95 2.89 18.61 5.36
CA SER A 95 3.72 18.75 4.16
C SER A 95 3.56 20.12 3.52
N ASP A 96 2.33 20.63 3.45
CA ASP A 96 2.04 21.97 2.92
C ASP A 96 2.70 23.08 3.75
N GLU A 97 2.78 22.88 5.07
CA GLU A 97 3.39 23.83 6.00
C GLU A 97 4.93 23.78 6.00
N LEU A 98 5.52 22.58 5.92
CA LEU A 98 6.97 22.40 5.95
C LEU A 98 7.62 22.56 4.57
N GLY A 99 6.85 22.43 3.49
CA GLY A 99 7.31 22.60 2.12
C GLY A 99 8.17 21.45 1.57
N ALA A 100 8.70 21.67 0.36
CA ALA A 100 9.50 20.67 -0.34
C ALA A 100 10.85 20.46 0.38
N GLY A 101 11.05 19.26 0.93
CA GLY A 101 12.24 18.91 1.72
C GLY A 101 11.96 18.60 3.20
N ALA A 102 10.69 18.62 3.61
CA ALA A 102 10.29 18.18 4.94
C ALA A 102 10.82 16.77 5.26
N THR A 103 11.53 16.65 6.39
CA THR A 103 12.05 15.36 6.85
C THR A 103 10.93 14.52 7.45
N LEU A 104 11.11 13.20 7.46
CA LEU A 104 10.15 12.27 8.06
C LEU A 104 9.85 12.60 9.52
N ASP A 105 10.87 12.87 10.35
CA ASP A 105 10.68 13.24 11.76
C ASP A 105 9.86 14.53 11.92
N ALA A 106 10.13 15.56 11.10
CA ALA A 106 9.37 16.80 11.12
C ALA A 106 7.91 16.59 10.71
N LEU A 107 7.67 15.79 9.67
CA LEU A 107 6.32 15.45 9.20
C LEU A 107 5.53 14.68 10.26
N VAL A 108 6.11 13.64 10.86
CA VAL A 108 5.44 12.84 11.89
C VAL A 108 5.08 13.69 13.10
N ARG A 109 6.01 14.53 13.60
CA ARG A 109 5.74 15.39 14.75
C ARG A 109 4.63 16.40 14.48
N LEU A 110 4.65 17.05 13.32
CA LEU A 110 3.65 18.05 12.97
C LEU A 110 2.29 17.41 12.66
N ALA A 111 2.28 16.27 11.96
CA ALA A 111 1.06 15.51 11.68
C ALA A 111 0.39 15.04 12.99
N LEU A 112 1.16 14.52 13.97
CA LEU A 112 0.60 14.13 15.27
C LEU A 112 -0.05 15.31 16.02
N ARG A 113 0.57 16.51 15.97
CA ARG A 113 -0.02 17.72 16.55
C ARG A 113 -1.32 18.14 15.86
N LYS A 114 -1.43 17.91 14.54
CA LYS A 114 -2.63 18.24 13.75
C LYS A 114 -3.74 17.20 13.90
N ALA A 115 -3.40 15.93 14.07
CA ALA A 115 -4.37 14.85 14.24
C ALA A 115 -4.96 14.79 15.66
N ALA A 116 -4.21 15.20 16.68
CA ALA A 116 -4.68 15.23 18.07
C ALA A 116 -5.61 16.41 18.41
N LYS A 117 -6.07 17.16 17.40
CA LYS A 117 -6.85 18.40 17.56
C LYS A 117 -8.22 18.24 16.92
#